data_AF-G3PEM6-F1
#
_entry.id   AF-G3PEM6-F1
#
_cell.length_a   1.000
_cell.length_b   1.000
_cell.length_c   1.000
_cell.angle_alpha   90.00
_cell.angle_beta   90.00
_cell.angle_gamma   90.00
#
_symmetry.space_group_name_H-M   'P 1'
#
loop_
_entity.id
_entity.type
_entity.pdbx_description
1 polymer ?
#
loop_
_entity_poly.entity_id
_entity_poly.type
_entity_poly.pdbx_seq_one_letter_code
_entity_poly.pdbx_strand_id
1 'polypeptide(L)'
;MKTDGRSSLPSVFGKNFFVHLAGKTNGAHGDVVNYLKRIGKVQVESYAESDFLMVFCPVVSQVATDIEAALSDNSVLTDGKPAVLVVMHHTFDPHHVVAESRRQVNDARVWLTVDCLFYQNNLLPCPLNDIMQKQVVDFLGSSSGSLVPFWPKNKFNVVAGAVCLVGVLLVKLITQLLKK
;
A
#
# COMPACT_ATOMS: atom_id res chain seq x y z
N MET A 1 12.87 38.00 -19.04
CA MET A 1 12.67 37.59 -17.64
C MET A 1 11.87 36.29 -17.69
N LYS A 2 12.52 35.16 -17.41
CA LYS A 2 11.98 33.83 -17.71
C LYS A 2 11.24 33.29 -16.49
N THR A 3 9.94 33.05 -16.64
CA THR A 3 9.09 32.41 -15.64
C THR A 3 9.22 30.90 -15.81
N ASP A 4 9.89 30.24 -14.86
CA ASP A 4 9.94 28.78 -14.83
C ASP A 4 8.68 28.26 -14.14
N GLY A 5 7.61 28.12 -14.93
CA GLY A 5 6.39 27.44 -14.55
C GLY A 5 6.61 25.93 -14.60
N ARG A 6 6.97 25.31 -13.47
CA ARG A 6 6.76 23.88 -13.28
C ARG A 6 5.30 23.67 -12.90
N SER A 7 4.43 23.55 -13.90
CA SER A 7 3.06 23.06 -13.70
C SER A 7 3.13 21.59 -13.27
N SER A 8 2.99 21.35 -11.97
CA SER A 8 2.77 20.00 -11.45
C SER A 8 1.45 19.50 -12.02
N LEU A 9 1.49 18.39 -12.78
CA LEU A 9 0.29 17.66 -13.16
C LEU A 9 -0.55 17.37 -11.89
N PRO A 10 -1.89 17.43 -11.97
CA PRO A 10 -2.72 17.12 -10.82
C PRO A 10 -2.45 15.68 -10.38
N SER A 11 -1.89 15.52 -9.19
CA SER A 11 -1.86 14.23 -8.50
C SER A 11 -3.30 13.77 -8.32
N VAL A 12 -3.55 12.47 -8.53
CA VAL A 12 -4.85 11.83 -8.24
C VAL A 12 -5.27 12.07 -6.81
N PHE A 13 -4.27 12.14 -5.94
CA PHE A 13 -4.43 12.43 -4.55
C PHE A 13 -4.28 13.92 -4.35
N GLY A 14 -5.28 14.53 -3.72
CA GLY A 14 -5.12 15.89 -3.24
C GLY A 14 -4.00 16.00 -2.19
N LYS A 15 -3.88 17.19 -1.60
CA LYS A 15 -2.78 17.47 -0.67
C LYS A 15 -3.10 17.04 0.75
N ASN A 16 -4.37 17.02 1.12
CA ASN A 16 -4.82 16.88 2.49
C ASN A 16 -4.98 15.42 2.87
N PHE A 17 -4.44 15.02 4.00
CA PHE A 17 -4.62 13.68 4.55
C PHE A 17 -5.04 13.72 6.01
N PHE A 18 -5.94 12.81 6.37
CA PHE A 18 -6.33 12.58 7.75
C PHE A 18 -5.58 11.36 8.31
N VAL A 19 -5.23 11.40 9.59
CA VAL A 19 -4.53 10.31 10.29
C VAL A 19 -5.53 9.59 11.18
N HIS A 20 -5.73 8.29 10.94
CA HIS A 20 -6.46 7.41 11.84
C HIS A 20 -5.50 6.42 12.49
N LEU A 21 -5.47 6.41 13.82
CA LEU A 21 -4.64 5.50 14.60
C LEU A 21 -5.52 4.35 15.12
N ALA A 22 -5.39 3.17 14.51
CA ALA A 22 -6.11 1.96 14.90
C ALA A 22 -5.42 1.21 16.05
N GLY A 23 -4.77 1.94 16.96
CA GLY A 23 -4.05 1.37 18.09
C GLY A 23 -2.86 2.22 18.56
N LYS A 24 -2.10 1.67 19.52
CA LYS A 24 -0.97 2.36 20.13
C LYS A 24 0.28 2.22 19.26
N THR A 25 0.64 3.31 18.59
CA THR A 25 1.85 3.40 17.74
C THR A 25 3.06 3.99 18.46
N ASN A 26 2.89 4.42 19.72
CA ASN A 26 3.92 5.11 20.52
C ASN A 26 4.55 6.34 19.83
N GLY A 27 3.84 6.96 18.88
CA GLY A 27 4.37 8.11 18.12
C GLY A 27 5.20 7.75 16.89
N ALA A 28 5.50 6.47 16.65
CA ALA A 28 6.30 6.04 15.49
C ALA A 28 5.64 6.34 14.14
N HIS A 29 4.31 6.45 14.11
CA HIS A 29 3.58 6.92 12.93
C HIS A 29 4.00 8.35 12.50
N GLY A 30 4.52 9.14 13.45
CA GLY A 30 5.02 10.49 13.23
C GLY A 30 6.10 10.57 12.15
N ASP A 31 6.94 9.53 12.00
CA ASP A 31 7.96 9.49 10.96
C ASP A 31 7.35 9.44 9.55
N VAL A 32 6.27 8.66 9.37
CA VAL A 32 5.51 8.60 8.12
C VAL A 32 4.81 9.93 7.85
N VAL A 33 4.18 10.52 8.88
CA VAL A 33 3.54 11.84 8.78
C VAL A 33 4.55 12.92 8.40
N ASN A 34 5.72 12.94 9.01
CA ASN A 34 6.80 13.89 8.72
C ASN A 34 7.35 13.68 7.31
N TYR A 35 7.43 12.43 6.84
CA TYR A 35 7.76 12.12 5.46
C TYR A 35 6.73 12.69 4.47
N LEU A 36 5.44 12.48 4.71
CA LEU A 36 4.35 13.04 3.89
C LEU A 36 4.41 14.58 3.84
N LYS A 37 4.66 15.22 4.98
CA LYS A 37 4.84 16.68 5.06
C LYS A 37 6.03 17.17 4.22
N ARG A 38 7.16 16.45 4.23
CA ARG A 38 8.34 16.77 3.41
C ARG A 38 8.08 16.70 1.91
N ILE A 39 7.18 15.82 1.46
CA ILE A 39 6.77 15.71 0.05
C ILE A 39 5.58 16.62 -0.31
N GLY A 40 5.22 17.56 0.56
CA GLY A 40 4.21 18.59 0.29
C GLY A 40 2.76 18.19 0.53
N LYS A 41 2.52 17.08 1.26
CA LYS A 41 1.18 16.73 1.76
C LYS A 41 0.90 17.47 3.08
N VAL A 42 -0.37 17.71 3.37
CA VAL A 42 -0.85 18.49 4.53
C VAL A 42 -1.71 17.61 5.40
N GLN A 43 -1.37 17.49 6.68
CA GLN A 43 -2.23 16.80 7.63
C GLN A 43 -3.38 17.74 8.01
N VAL A 44 -4.61 17.23 7.97
CA VAL A 44 -5.81 17.92 8.43
C VAL A 44 -6.34 17.29 9.71
N GLU A 45 -7.09 18.06 10.49
CA GLU A 45 -7.63 17.65 11.79
C GLU A 45 -8.98 16.95 11.68
N SER A 46 -9.65 17.04 10.53
CA SER A 46 -10.94 16.41 10.28
C SER A 46 -10.90 15.51 9.04
N TYR A 47 -11.61 14.38 9.12
CA TYR A 47 -11.80 13.50 7.96
C TYR A 47 -12.52 14.22 6.81
N ALA A 48 -13.44 15.15 7.10
CA ALA A 48 -14.21 15.86 6.09
C ALA A 48 -13.30 16.69 5.15
N GLU A 49 -12.24 17.29 5.67
CA GLU A 49 -11.29 18.14 4.93
C GLU A 49 -10.19 17.37 4.17
N SER A 50 -10.09 16.06 4.37
CA SER A 50 -9.05 15.25 3.74
C SER A 50 -9.39 14.84 2.32
N ASP A 51 -8.38 14.66 1.49
CA ASP A 51 -8.51 14.05 0.17
C ASP A 51 -8.34 12.52 0.25
N PHE A 52 -7.57 12.04 1.23
CA PHE A 52 -7.33 10.62 1.49
C PHE A 52 -7.03 10.35 2.97
N LEU A 53 -7.06 9.08 3.34
CA LEU A 53 -6.86 8.60 4.71
C LEU A 53 -5.55 7.85 4.85
N MET A 54 -4.81 8.12 5.94
CA MET A 54 -3.69 7.30 6.40
C MET A 54 -4.14 6.51 7.64
N VAL A 55 -4.33 5.21 7.50
CA VAL A 55 -4.70 4.31 8.60
C VAL A 55 -3.44 3.64 9.13
N PHE A 56 -3.09 3.89 10.39
CA PHE A 56 -1.97 3.23 11.05
C PHE A 56 -2.47 2.09 11.92
N CYS A 57 -2.07 0.87 11.57
CA CYS A 57 -2.47 -0.36 12.22
C CYS A 57 -1.24 -1.03 12.85
N PRO A 58 -0.92 -0.74 14.13
CA PRO A 58 0.11 -1.48 14.84
C PRO A 58 -0.35 -2.93 15.08
N VAL A 59 0.49 -3.90 14.72
CA VAL A 59 0.24 -5.32 14.97
C VAL A 59 0.53 -5.61 16.44
N VAL A 60 -0.50 -6.02 17.17
CA VAL A 60 -0.45 -6.34 18.60
C VAL A 60 -0.64 -7.83 18.82
N SER A 61 -1.57 -8.43 18.08
CA SER A 61 -1.96 -9.82 18.26
C SER A 61 -1.62 -10.63 17.02
N GLN A 62 -2.28 -10.34 15.91
CA GLN A 62 -2.16 -11.01 14.63
C GLN A 62 -2.53 -10.03 13.52
N VAL A 63 -1.77 -10.08 12.43
CA VAL A 63 -1.93 -9.17 11.28
C VAL A 63 -3.37 -9.14 10.78
N ALA A 64 -4.00 -10.30 10.57
CA ALA A 64 -5.36 -10.35 10.03
C ALA A 64 -6.40 -9.69 10.95
N THR A 65 -6.38 -10.05 12.24
CA THR A 65 -7.32 -9.54 13.24
C THR A 65 -7.13 -8.04 13.50
N ASP A 66 -5.88 -7.60 13.60
CA ASP A 66 -5.58 -6.18 13.86
C ASP A 66 -6.00 -5.32 12.63
N ILE A 67 -5.81 -5.83 11.40
CA ILE A 67 -6.30 -5.18 10.18
C ILE A 67 -7.83 -5.14 10.14
N GLU A 68 -8.50 -6.25 10.45
CA GLU A 68 -9.97 -6.30 10.48
C GLU A 68 -10.53 -5.27 11.48
N ALA A 69 -9.94 -5.19 12.67
CA ALA A 69 -10.31 -4.19 13.66
C ALA A 69 -10.05 -2.75 13.16
N ALA A 70 -8.91 -2.51 12.52
CA ALA A 70 -8.55 -1.20 11.97
C ALA A 70 -9.50 -0.71 10.87
N LEU A 71 -10.08 -1.63 10.08
CA LEU A 71 -10.97 -1.31 8.96
C LEU A 71 -12.46 -1.40 9.32
N SER A 72 -12.80 -1.95 10.49
CA SER A 72 -14.17 -2.05 10.99
C SER A 72 -14.74 -0.70 11.44
N ASP A 73 -13.89 0.30 11.70
CA ASP A 73 -14.34 1.65 12.02
C ASP A 73 -14.91 2.34 10.78
N ASN A 74 -16.20 2.15 10.58
CA ASN A 74 -16.93 2.72 9.46
C ASN A 74 -17.04 4.25 9.54
N SER A 75 -16.71 4.91 10.66
CA SER A 75 -16.78 6.37 10.73
C SER A 75 -15.77 7.09 9.84
N VAL A 76 -14.73 6.37 9.37
CA VAL A 76 -13.63 6.96 8.59
C VAL A 76 -13.57 6.43 7.14
N LEU A 77 -14.34 5.39 6.81
CA LEU A 77 -14.27 4.70 5.52
C LEU A 77 -15.60 4.73 4.74
N THR A 78 -16.54 5.63 5.05
CA THR A 78 -17.86 5.68 4.39
C THR A 78 -17.90 6.47 3.09
N ASP A 79 -17.04 7.49 2.95
CA ASP A 79 -17.25 8.53 1.93
C ASP A 79 -16.50 8.25 0.61
N GLY A 80 -16.00 7.01 0.44
CA GLY A 80 -15.27 6.60 -0.76
C GLY A 80 -13.90 7.25 -0.94
N LYS A 81 -13.41 7.99 0.06
CA LYS A 81 -12.05 8.55 0.04
C LYS A 81 -11.03 7.40 0.06
N PRO A 82 -9.94 7.50 -0.72
CA PRO A 82 -8.91 6.47 -0.72
C PRO A 82 -8.28 6.29 0.66
N ALA A 83 -8.09 5.05 1.10
CA ALA A 83 -7.33 4.73 2.30
C ALA A 83 -5.98 4.09 1.96
N VAL A 84 -4.92 4.58 2.62
CA VAL A 84 -3.59 3.98 2.69
C VAL A 84 -3.45 3.33 4.06
N LEU A 85 -3.39 2.00 4.08
CA LEU A 85 -3.16 1.21 5.29
C LEU A 85 -1.66 1.00 5.51
N VAL A 86 -1.17 1.47 6.66
CA VAL A 86 0.20 1.29 7.12
C VAL A 86 0.17 0.29 8.26
N VAL A 87 0.58 -0.95 7.97
CA VAL A 87 0.69 -2.02 8.96
C VAL A 87 2.04 -1.90 9.65
N MET A 88 2.04 -1.69 10.97
CA MET A 88 3.24 -1.41 11.75
C MET A 88 3.61 -2.63 12.60
N HIS A 89 4.73 -3.27 12.28
CA HIS A 89 5.21 -4.46 12.98
C HIS A 89 6.20 -4.05 14.07
N HIS A 90 5.85 -4.31 15.33
CA HIS A 90 6.73 -3.97 16.45
C HIS A 90 7.85 -4.99 16.59
N THR A 91 9.09 -4.57 16.37
CA THR A 91 10.28 -5.42 16.48
C THR A 91 11.51 -4.56 16.70
N PHE A 92 12.52 -5.08 17.41
CA PHE A 92 13.82 -4.42 17.54
C PHE A 92 14.79 -4.83 16.41
N ASP A 93 14.48 -5.88 15.65
CA ASP A 93 15.34 -6.41 14.60
C ASP A 93 15.04 -5.73 13.25
N PRO A 94 15.97 -4.94 12.68
CA PRO A 94 15.78 -4.29 11.39
C PRO A 94 15.78 -5.25 10.20
N HIS A 95 16.17 -6.52 10.40
CA HIS A 95 16.14 -7.57 9.37
C HIS A 95 14.92 -8.48 9.49
N HIS A 96 13.99 -8.17 10.40
CA HIS A 96 12.78 -8.97 10.58
C HIS A 96 11.98 -9.06 9.28
N VAL A 97 11.71 -10.29 8.83
CA VAL A 97 10.98 -10.54 7.59
C VAL A 97 9.49 -10.63 7.91
N VAL A 98 8.72 -9.75 7.28
CA VAL A 98 7.26 -9.73 7.38
C VAL A 98 6.64 -10.31 6.11
N ALA A 99 5.58 -11.11 6.26
CA ALA A 99 4.75 -11.49 5.13
C ALA A 99 3.96 -10.25 4.66
N GLU A 100 3.72 -10.14 3.35
CA GLU A 100 2.98 -8.99 2.80
C GLU A 100 1.55 -8.92 3.37
N SER A 101 1.26 -7.89 4.15
CA SER A 101 -0.03 -7.77 4.85
C SER A 101 -1.21 -7.51 3.92
N ARG A 102 -0.94 -7.02 2.69
CA ARG A 102 -1.97 -6.86 1.63
C ARG A 102 -2.76 -8.14 1.36
N ARG A 103 -2.20 -9.32 1.65
CA ARG A 103 -2.86 -10.62 1.48
C ARG A 103 -4.03 -10.81 2.45
N GLN A 104 -4.08 -10.02 3.53
CA GLN A 104 -5.13 -10.02 4.54
C GLN A 104 -6.16 -8.92 4.30
N VAL A 105 -6.03 -8.13 3.23
CA VAL A 105 -6.89 -6.98 2.94
C VAL A 105 -7.83 -7.32 1.79
N ASN A 106 -9.12 -7.44 2.09
CA ASN A 106 -10.19 -7.66 1.11
C ASN A 106 -11.10 -6.43 0.94
N ASP A 107 -10.80 -5.33 1.64
CA ASP A 107 -11.62 -4.13 1.63
C ASP A 107 -11.25 -3.23 0.45
N ALA A 108 -12.20 -3.06 -0.49
CA ALA A 108 -12.02 -2.25 -1.69
C ALA A 108 -11.79 -0.74 -1.40
N ARG A 109 -12.06 -0.29 -0.17
CA ARG A 109 -11.80 1.09 0.27
C ARG A 109 -10.31 1.32 0.55
N VAL A 110 -9.53 0.26 0.77
CA VAL A 110 -8.07 0.32 0.94
C VAL A 110 -7.40 0.23 -0.41
N TRP A 111 -6.78 1.34 -0.84
CA TRP A 111 -6.18 1.46 -2.17
C TRP A 111 -4.68 1.16 -2.17
N LEU A 112 -4.03 1.30 -1.02
CA LEU A 112 -2.65 0.91 -0.81
C LEU A 112 -2.51 0.27 0.57
N THR A 113 -1.76 -0.83 0.64
CA THR A 113 -1.30 -1.42 1.88
C THR A 113 0.22 -1.52 1.86
N VAL A 114 0.85 -1.00 2.90
CA VAL A 114 2.29 -1.04 3.09
C VAL A 114 2.63 -1.56 4.49
N ASP A 115 3.78 -2.18 4.60
CA ASP A 115 4.30 -2.74 5.84
C ASP A 115 5.50 -1.93 6.32
N CYS A 116 5.62 -1.70 7.63
CA CYS A 116 6.79 -1.04 8.22
C CYS A 116 7.20 -1.69 9.54
N LEU A 117 8.48 -1.57 9.90
CA LEU A 117 9.01 -1.99 11.20
C LEU A 117 9.20 -0.78 12.11
N PHE A 118 8.80 -0.90 13.36
CA PHE A 118 9.03 0.13 14.37
C PHE A 118 9.45 -0.47 15.71
N TYR A 119 10.21 0.31 16.48
CA TYR A 119 10.59 -0.04 17.83
C TYR A 119 10.47 1.19 18.72
N GLN A 120 9.84 1.02 19.88
CA GLN A 120 9.55 2.13 20.80
C GLN A 120 8.76 3.24 20.06
N ASN A 121 9.40 4.38 19.81
CA ASN A 121 8.77 5.59 19.29
C ASN A 121 9.15 5.94 17.86
N ASN A 122 9.95 5.11 17.17
CA ASN A 122 10.51 5.44 15.85
C ASN A 122 10.39 4.26 14.88
N LEU A 123 10.34 4.58 13.59
CA LEU A 123 10.58 3.60 12.53
C LEU A 123 12.03 3.13 12.54
N LEU A 124 12.25 1.86 12.23
CA LEU A 124 13.60 1.33 12.07
C LEU A 124 14.25 1.83 10.76
N PRO A 125 15.56 2.10 10.75
CA PRO A 125 16.31 2.31 9.51
C PRO A 125 16.52 0.96 8.82
N CYS A 126 15.61 0.56 7.93
CA CYS A 126 15.66 -0.73 7.26
C CYS A 126 15.11 -0.71 5.83
N PRO A 127 15.49 -1.68 4.99
CA PRO A 127 15.03 -1.75 3.59
C PRO A 127 13.51 -1.82 3.44
N LEU A 128 12.80 -2.44 4.39
CA LEU A 128 11.33 -2.49 4.35
C LEU A 128 10.72 -1.10 4.44
N ASN A 129 11.24 -0.26 5.34
CA ASN A 129 10.73 1.10 5.55
C ASN A 129 11.09 2.02 4.38
N ASP A 130 12.24 1.82 3.73
CA ASP A 130 12.61 2.51 2.49
C ASP A 130 11.64 2.15 1.35
N ILE A 131 11.30 0.87 1.22
CA ILE A 131 10.33 0.37 0.23
C ILE A 131 8.93 0.96 0.52
N MET A 132 8.48 0.94 1.76
CA MET A 132 7.22 1.52 2.19
C MET A 132 7.13 3.00 1.80
N GLN A 133 8.15 3.80 2.11
CA GLN A 133 8.19 5.21 1.76
C GLN A 133 8.08 5.42 0.24
N LYS A 134 8.84 4.64 -0.52
CA LYS A 134 8.79 4.68 -1.99
C LYS A 134 7.41 4.33 -2.54
N GLN A 135 6.79 3.26 -2.02
CA GLN A 135 5.45 2.85 -2.45
C GLN A 135 4.41 3.93 -2.17
N VAL A 136 4.49 4.58 -1.01
CA VAL A 136 3.62 5.71 -0.67
C VAL A 136 3.83 6.88 -1.63
N VAL A 137 5.06 7.25 -1.96
CA VAL A 137 5.33 8.33 -2.94
C VAL A 137 4.85 7.96 -4.33
N ASP A 138 5.16 6.77 -4.81
CA ASP A 138 4.79 6.33 -6.15
C ASP A 138 3.25 6.29 -6.27
N PHE A 139 2.56 5.81 -5.25
CA PHE A 139 1.10 5.81 -5.19
C PHE A 139 0.52 7.23 -5.19
N LEU A 140 1.02 8.10 -4.31
CA LEU A 140 0.53 9.49 -4.20
C LEU A 140 0.93 10.36 -5.40
N GLY A 141 1.97 10.00 -6.14
CA GLY A 141 2.46 10.72 -7.32
C GLY A 141 1.87 10.22 -8.65
N SER A 142 1.29 9.03 -8.69
CA SER A 142 0.72 8.46 -9.91
C SER A 142 -0.55 9.20 -10.33
N SER A 143 -0.54 9.80 -11.52
CA SER A 143 -1.76 10.23 -12.24
C SER A 143 -2.56 8.99 -12.67
N SER A 144 -3.89 8.98 -12.51
CA SER A 144 -4.76 7.83 -12.76
C SER A 144 -4.51 7.29 -14.16
N GLY A 145 -3.99 6.07 -14.23
CA GLY A 145 -3.67 5.40 -15.49
C GLY A 145 -3.02 4.03 -15.35
N SER A 146 -2.68 3.57 -14.14
CA SER A 146 -2.13 2.22 -13.95
C SER A 146 -2.35 1.73 -12.52
N LEU A 147 -3.60 1.38 -12.19
CA LEU A 147 -3.83 0.31 -11.22
C LEU A 147 -3.52 -1.03 -11.90
N VAL A 148 -2.25 -1.27 -12.22
CA VAL A 148 -1.75 -2.63 -12.40
C VAL A 148 -1.10 -3.04 -11.09
N PRO A 149 -1.31 -4.28 -10.62
CA PRO A 149 -0.61 -4.79 -9.44
C PRO A 149 0.89 -4.59 -9.63
N PHE A 150 1.51 -3.85 -8.72
CA PHE A 150 2.96 -3.65 -8.71
C PHE A 150 3.63 -5.01 -8.46
N TRP A 151 4.01 -5.69 -9.54
CA TRP A 151 4.85 -6.88 -9.50
C TRP A 151 6.31 -6.44 -9.27
N PRO A 152 6.99 -6.97 -8.23
CA PRO A 152 8.40 -6.70 -8.03
C PRO A 152 9.18 -7.25 -9.22
N LYS A 153 9.82 -6.37 -9.98
CA LYS A 153 10.73 -6.76 -11.06
C LYS A 153 12.03 -7.28 -10.45
N ASN A 154 12.07 -8.56 -10.09
CA ASN A 154 13.31 -9.30 -9.92
C ASN A 154 13.20 -10.71 -10.55
N LYS A 155 13.80 -10.84 -11.73
CA LYS A 155 14.38 -12.04 -12.35
C LYS A 155 13.56 -13.35 -12.30
N PHE A 156 12.59 -13.51 -13.21
CA PHE A 156 12.21 -14.82 -13.75
C PHE A 156 12.10 -14.74 -15.27
N ASN A 157 13.24 -14.95 -15.93
CA ASN A 157 13.28 -15.20 -17.36
C ASN A 157 12.95 -16.68 -17.61
N VAL A 158 11.98 -16.94 -18.50
CA VAL A 158 11.87 -18.07 -19.47
C VAL A 158 10.79 -19.18 -19.29
N VAL A 159 10.24 -19.55 -18.13
CA VAL A 159 9.47 -20.84 -18.09
C VAL A 159 7.96 -20.75 -18.44
N ALA A 160 7.35 -19.57 -18.54
CA ALA A 160 5.89 -19.48 -18.74
C ALA A 160 5.40 -19.86 -20.15
N GLY A 161 6.22 -19.71 -21.20
CA GLY A 161 5.79 -19.94 -22.58
C GLY A 161 5.56 -21.42 -22.95
N ALA A 162 6.29 -22.34 -22.31
CA ALA A 162 6.23 -23.76 -22.67
C ALA A 162 4.99 -24.48 -22.10
N VAL A 163 4.55 -24.09 -20.89
CA VAL A 163 3.43 -24.78 -20.20
C VAL A 163 2.10 -24.51 -20.91
N CYS A 164 1.89 -23.30 -21.43
CA CYS A 164 0.65 -22.95 -22.12
C CYS A 164 0.49 -23.66 -23.47
N LEU A 165 1.58 -23.86 -24.24
CA LEU A 165 1.48 -24.50 -25.55
C LEU A 165 1.14 -26.00 -25.45
N VAL A 166 1.70 -26.71 -24.47
CA VAL A 166 1.43 -28.14 -24.27
C VAL A 166 -0.03 -28.36 -23.86
N GLY A 167 -0.56 -27.54 -22.95
CA GLY A 167 -1.96 -27.62 -22.53
C GLY A 167 -2.95 -27.39 -23.68
N VAL A 168 -2.70 -26.37 -24.52
CA VAL A 168 -3.57 -26.05 -25.66
C VAL A 168 -3.55 -27.14 -26.74
N LEU A 169 -2.39 -27.77 -26.99
CA LEU A 169 -2.26 -28.87 -27.93
C LEU A 169 -2.98 -30.14 -27.43
N LEU A 170 -2.88 -30.47 -26.14
CA LEU A 170 -3.60 -31.59 -25.54
C LEU A 170 -5.11 -31.39 -25.60
N VAL A 171 -5.62 -30.20 -25.26
CA VAL A 171 -7.05 -29.90 -25.36
C VAL A 171 -7.54 -29.99 -26.80
N LYS A 172 -6.78 -29.46 -27.77
CA LYS A 172 -7.14 -29.60 -29.20
C LYS A 172 -7.15 -31.05 -29.66
N LEU A 173 -6.20 -31.88 -29.23
CA LEU A 173 -6.14 -33.29 -29.57
C LEU A 173 -7.33 -34.06 -28.98
N ILE A 174 -7.66 -33.83 -27.70
CA ILE A 174 -8.83 -34.43 -27.04
C ILE A 174 -10.13 -34.01 -27.74
N THR A 175 -10.26 -32.74 -28.10
CA THR A 175 -11.47 -32.23 -28.78
C THR A 175 -11.64 -32.83 -30.18
N GLN A 176 -10.54 -33.14 -30.88
CA GLN A 176 -10.59 -33.81 -32.19
C GLN A 176 -10.93 -35.30 -32.06
N LEU A 177 -10.43 -35.98 -31.02
CA LEU A 177 -10.75 -37.39 -30.76
C LEU A 177 -12.18 -37.61 -30.30
N LEU A 178 -12.80 -36.63 -29.60
CA LEU A 178 -14.20 -36.69 -29.17
C LEU A 178 -15.22 -36.37 -30.27
N LYS A 179 -14.77 -35.87 -31.44
CA LYS A 179 -15.63 -35.53 -32.58
C LYS A 179 -15.60 -36.60 -33.70
N LYS A 180 -15.00 -37.76 -33.46
CA LYS A 180 -14.92 -38.88 -34.42
C LYS A 180 -15.70 -40.09 -33.93
#